data_AF-A0A708ADN9-F1
#
_entry.id   AF-A0A708ADN9-F1
#
_cell.length_a   1.000
_cell.length_b   1.000
_cell.length_c   1.000
_cell.angle_alpha   90.00
_cell.angle_beta   90.00
_cell.angle_gamma   90.00
#
_symmetry.space_group_name_H-M   'P 1'
#
loop_
_entity.id
_entity.type
_entity.pdbx_description
1 polymer ?
#
loop_
_entity_poly.entity_id
_entity_poly.type
_entity_poly.pdbx_seq_one_letter_code
_entity_poly.pdbx_strand_id
1 'polypeptide(L)'
;VAPISRVEMSLEARLTQLIIKPQKTGGDFKEIDLLGRQIERLARVNRYSQTGNEADLNPNVANRNKGGRRKPKKNFFSDEAIEKLEQIFFEQSFEYQLHWYRA
;
A
#
# COMPACT_ATOMS: atom_id res chain seq x y z
N VAL A 1 -19.79 -19.97 -16.30
CA VAL A 1 -19.64 -19.38 -14.95
C VAL A 1 -18.16 -19.10 -14.72
N ALA A 2 -17.79 -17.85 -14.45
CA ALA A 2 -16.40 -17.49 -14.15
C ALA A 2 -15.91 -18.28 -12.91
N PRO A 3 -14.61 -18.63 -12.82
CA PRO A 3 -14.07 -19.37 -11.67
C PRO A 3 -14.39 -18.72 -10.32
N ILE A 4 -14.32 -17.38 -10.22
CA ILE A 4 -14.67 -16.62 -9.01
C ILE A 4 -16.12 -16.82 -8.60
N SER A 5 -17.06 -16.76 -9.54
CA SER A 5 -18.49 -16.95 -9.25
C SER A 5 -18.81 -18.36 -8.76
N ARG A 6 -18.05 -19.38 -9.19
CA ARG A 6 -18.20 -20.74 -8.63
C ARG A 6 -17.76 -20.80 -7.17
N VAL A 7 -16.66 -20.12 -6.84
CA VAL A 7 -16.17 -20.03 -5.46
C VAL A 7 -17.16 -19.29 -4.56
N GLU A 8 -17.74 -18.18 -5.03
CA GLU A 8 -18.78 -17.43 -4.31
C GLU A 8 -19.98 -18.31 -3.96
N MET A 9 -20.52 -19.04 -4.95
CA MET A 9 -21.65 -19.94 -4.73
C MET A 9 -21.33 -21.06 -3.71
N SER A 10 -20.12 -21.64 -3.77
CA SER A 10 -19.71 -22.68 -2.82
C SER A 10 -19.55 -22.14 -1.40
N LEU A 11 -19.01 -20.93 -1.23
CA LEU A 11 -18.88 -20.30 0.08
C LEU A 11 -20.24 -19.94 0.68
N GLU A 12 -21.14 -19.38 -0.14
CA GLU A 12 -22.50 -19.05 0.27
C GLU A 12 -23.26 -20.30 0.71
N ALA A 13 -23.24 -21.35 -0.10
CA ALA A 13 -23.89 -22.62 0.23
C ALA A 13 -23.36 -23.22 1.55
N ARG A 14 -22.05 -23.16 1.77
CA ARG A 14 -21.44 -23.65 3.02
C ARG A 14 -21.86 -22.80 4.22
N LEU A 15 -21.89 -21.47 4.06
CA LEU A 15 -22.35 -20.57 5.11
C LEU A 15 -23.81 -20.85 5.49
N THR A 16 -24.69 -21.03 4.50
CA THR A 16 -26.09 -21.42 4.74
C THR A 16 -26.19 -22.71 5.53
N GLN A 17 -25.44 -23.76 5.16
CA GLN A 17 -25.39 -25.03 5.88
C GLN A 17 -25.01 -24.86 7.35
N LEU A 18 -24.01 -24.04 7.65
CA LEU A 18 -23.57 -23.78 9.02
C LEU A 18 -24.60 -22.97 9.82
N ILE A 19 -25.27 -22.00 9.19
CA ILE A 19 -26.30 -21.18 9.83
C ILE A 19 -27.51 -22.02 10.22
N ILE A 20 -28.00 -22.88 9.32
CA ILE A 20 -29.17 -23.73 9.59
C ILE A 20 -28.88 -24.90 10.52
N LYS A 21 -27.59 -25.16 10.82
CA LYS A 21 -27.19 -26.24 11.73
C LYS A 21 -27.85 -26.04 13.11
N PRO A 22 -28.61 -27.03 13.62
CA PRO A 22 -29.43 -26.88 14.82
C PRO A 22 -28.59 -26.75 16.09
N GLN A 23 -27.48 -27.48 16.18
CA GLN A 23 -26.51 -27.36 17.27
C GLN A 23 -25.14 -27.00 16.70
N LYS A 24 -24.65 -25.83 17.07
CA LYS A 24 -23.36 -25.30 16.62
C LYS A 24 -22.29 -25.59 17.66
N THR A 25 -21.14 -26.01 17.18
CA THR A 25 -19.90 -26.18 17.94
C THR A 25 -19.07 -24.90 17.83
N GLY A 26 -18.06 -24.76 18.71
CA GLY A 26 -17.08 -23.68 18.59
C GLY A 26 -16.35 -23.67 17.24
N GLY A 27 -16.19 -24.83 16.60
CA GLY A 27 -15.63 -24.94 15.25
C GLY A 27 -16.53 -24.33 14.19
N ASP A 28 -17.85 -24.55 14.27
CA ASP A 28 -18.82 -23.99 13.33
C ASP A 28 -18.83 -22.45 13.39
N PHE A 29 -18.76 -21.87 14.60
CA PHE A 29 -18.70 -20.41 14.75
C PHE A 29 -17.41 -19.82 14.16
N LYS A 30 -16.26 -20.49 14.31
CA LYS A 30 -15.01 -20.07 13.67
C LYS A 30 -15.11 -20.18 12.14
N GLU A 31 -15.71 -21.24 11.62
CA GLU A 31 -15.89 -21.40 10.18
C GLU A 31 -16.81 -20.31 9.61
N ILE A 32 -17.90 -19.96 10.29
CA ILE A 32 -18.79 -18.85 9.91
C ILE A 32 -18.01 -17.52 9.84
N ASP A 33 -17.21 -17.19 10.86
CA ASP A 33 -16.38 -15.96 10.86
C ASP A 33 -15.39 -15.95 9.68
N LEU A 34 -14.70 -17.07 9.45
CA LEU A 34 -13.77 -17.21 8.34
C LEU A 34 -14.47 -17.04 6.98
N LEU A 35 -15.61 -17.69 6.78
CA LEU A 35 -16.40 -17.56 5.55
C LEU A 35 -16.88 -16.11 5.33
N GLY A 36 -17.33 -15.42 6.39
CA GLY A 36 -17.71 -14.02 6.31
C GLY A 36 -16.57 -13.11 5.82
N ARG A 37 -15.35 -13.32 6.33
CA ARG A 37 -14.16 -12.57 5.85
C ARG A 37 -13.81 -12.90 4.40
N GLN A 38 -14.02 -14.14 3.95
CA GLN A 38 -13.79 -14.50 2.54
C GLN A 38 -14.80 -13.84 1.61
N ILE A 39 -16.08 -13.76 2.01
CA ILE A 39 -17.13 -13.05 1.24
C ILE A 39 -16.76 -11.58 1.09
N GLU A 40 -16.33 -10.91 2.17
CA GLU A 40 -15.87 -9.51 2.11
C GLU A 40 -14.68 -9.36 1.14
N ARG A 41 -13.72 -10.29 1.19
CA ARG A 41 -12.56 -10.28 0.29
C ARG A 41 -12.96 -10.47 -1.17
N LEU A 42 -13.92 -11.34 -1.47
CA LEU A 42 -14.43 -11.52 -2.83
C LEU A 42 -15.15 -10.28 -3.34
N ALA A 43 -15.95 -9.61 -2.50
CA ALA A 43 -16.57 -8.34 -2.85
C ALA A 43 -15.53 -7.27 -3.21
N ARG A 44 -14.41 -7.19 -2.47
CA ARG A 44 -13.28 -6.31 -2.78
C ARG A 44 -12.62 -6.64 -4.11
N VAL A 45 -12.40 -7.92 -4.41
CA VAL A 45 -11.84 -8.38 -5.69
C VAL A 45 -12.77 -8.03 -6.86
N ASN A 46 -14.08 -8.24 -6.70
CA ASN A 46 -15.05 -7.88 -7.73
C ASN A 46 -15.09 -6.37 -7.99
N ARG A 47 -15.05 -5.56 -6.92
CA ARG A 47 -14.97 -4.11 -7.04
C ARG A 47 -13.70 -3.68 -7.79
N TYR A 48 -12.54 -4.23 -7.41
CA TYR A 48 -11.29 -3.99 -8.12
C TYR A 48 -11.37 -4.37 -9.61
N SER A 49 -12.01 -5.50 -9.94
CA SER A 49 -12.16 -5.91 -11.34
C SER A 49 -12.98 -4.91 -12.18
N GLN A 50 -13.84 -4.10 -11.54
CA GLN A 50 -14.62 -3.06 -12.20
C GLN A 50 -13.90 -1.71 -12.22
N THR A 51 -13.21 -1.35 -11.13
CA THR A 51 -12.61 -0.02 -10.94
C THR A 51 -11.14 0.06 -11.36
N GLY A 52 -10.42 -1.06 -11.36
CA GLY A 52 -8.96 -1.14 -11.50
C GLY A 52 -8.17 -0.49 -10.34
N ASN A 53 -8.85 -0.06 -9.25
CA ASN A 53 -8.21 0.68 -8.18
C ASN A 53 -7.64 -0.24 -7.09
N GLU A 54 -6.31 -0.32 -6.98
CA GLU A 54 -5.63 -1.16 -5.99
C GLU A 54 -6.07 -0.90 -4.53
N ALA A 55 -6.57 0.29 -4.22
CA ALA A 55 -7.09 0.60 -2.89
C ALA A 55 -8.32 -0.24 -2.50
N ASP A 56 -9.06 -0.78 -3.47
CA ASP A 56 -10.19 -1.68 -3.22
C ASP A 56 -9.71 -3.05 -2.66
N LEU A 57 -8.51 -3.50 -3.04
CA LEU A 57 -7.93 -4.76 -2.56
C LEU A 57 -7.32 -4.61 -1.16
N ASN A 58 -6.65 -3.50 -0.91
CA ASN A 58 -5.91 -3.27 0.32
C ASN A 58 -6.39 -1.99 1.05
N PRO A 59 -7.20 -2.12 2.11
CA PRO A 59 -7.70 -0.96 2.87
C PRO A 59 -6.57 -0.16 3.53
N ASN A 60 -5.39 -0.75 3.75
CA ASN A 60 -4.23 -0.01 4.27
C ASN A 60 -3.68 1.00 3.26
N VAL A 61 -3.90 0.80 1.95
CA VAL A 61 -3.54 1.79 0.91
C VAL A 61 -4.40 3.04 1.03
N ALA A 62 -5.70 2.87 1.27
CA ALA A 62 -6.60 3.98 1.57
C ALA A 62 -6.17 4.70 2.86
N ASN A 63 -5.82 3.94 3.91
CA ASN A 63 -5.37 4.51 5.18
C ASN A 63 -4.04 5.28 5.06
N ARG A 64 -3.10 4.82 4.22
CA ARG A 64 -1.84 5.53 3.94
C ARG A 64 -2.08 6.93 3.35
N ASN A 65 -3.11 7.06 2.52
CA ASN A 65 -3.44 8.31 1.85
C ASN A 65 -4.39 9.21 2.67
N LYS A 66 -4.92 8.72 3.79
CA LYS A 66 -5.85 9.47 4.67
C LYS A 66 -5.15 10.54 5.50
N GLY A 67 -3.86 10.37 5.80
CA GLY A 67 -3.04 11.36 6.47
C GLY A 67 -2.51 12.42 5.49
N GLY A 68 -2.21 13.62 6.00
CA GLY A 68 -1.50 14.64 5.23
C GLY A 68 -0.16 14.08 4.74
N ARG A 69 0.00 13.94 3.42
CA ARG A 69 1.25 13.45 2.82
C ARG A 69 2.38 14.40 3.22
N ARG A 70 3.38 13.92 3.96
CA ARG A 70 4.57 14.72 4.29
C ARG A 70 5.15 15.19 2.96
N LYS A 71 5.14 16.51 2.74
CA LYS A 71 5.70 17.08 1.51
C LYS A 71 7.16 16.61 1.42
N PRO A 72 7.61 16.11 0.26
CA PRO A 72 9.01 15.76 0.10
C PRO A 72 9.83 16.99 0.47
N LYS A 73 10.84 16.79 1.34
CA LYS A 73 11.79 17.86 1.66
C LYS A 73 12.50 18.16 0.34
N LYS A 74 12.24 19.34 -0.24
CA LYS A 74 13.00 19.81 -1.40
C LYS A 74 14.49 19.79 -1.01
N ASN A 75 15.34 19.32 -1.91
CA ASN A 75 16.78 19.46 -1.76
C ASN A 75 17.10 20.96 -1.88
N PHE A 76 17.04 21.66 -0.74
CA PHE A 76 17.18 23.10 -0.64
C PHE A 76 18.52 23.38 0.02
N PHE A 77 19.41 24.02 -0.72
CA PHE A 77 20.62 24.64 -0.18
C PHE A 77 20.27 26.10 0.12
N SER A 78 20.49 26.55 1.35
CA SER A 78 20.49 27.99 1.67
C SER A 78 21.72 28.65 1.04
N ASP A 79 21.70 29.98 0.90
CA ASP A 79 22.86 30.73 0.42
C ASP A 79 24.11 30.44 1.28
N GLU A 80 23.95 30.35 2.60
CA GLU A 80 25.01 29.94 3.53
C GLU A 80 25.56 28.53 3.24
N ALA A 81 24.70 27.59 2.81
CA ALA A 81 25.12 26.24 2.48
C ALA A 81 25.86 26.19 1.14
N ILE A 82 25.49 27.06 0.20
CA ILE A 82 26.18 27.22 -1.09
C ILE A 82 27.57 27.82 -0.85
N GLU A 83 27.67 28.90 -0.08
CA GLU A 83 28.94 29.55 0.26
C GLU A 83 29.90 28.57 0.96
N LYS A 84 29.38 27.76 1.89
CA LYS A 84 30.17 26.72 2.55
C LYS A 84 30.65 25.62 1.60
N LEU A 85 29.84 25.24 0.61
CA LEU A 85 30.24 24.28 -0.42
C LEU A 85 31.35 24.85 -1.29
N GLU A 86 31.26 26.12 -1.69
CA GLU A 86 32.30 26.81 -2.45
C GLU A 86 33.61 26.88 -1.65
N GLN A 87 33.54 27.22 -0.36
CA GLN A 87 34.71 27.22 0.52
C GLN A 87 35.40 25.86 0.56
N ILE A 88 34.65 24.79 0.84
CA ILE A 88 35.19 23.42 0.91
C ILE A 88 35.77 23.01 -0.44
N PHE A 89 35.11 23.38 -1.54
CA PHE A 89 35.59 23.09 -2.89
C PHE A 89 36.98 23.68 -3.13
N PHE A 90 37.20 24.96 -2.81
CA PHE A 90 38.50 25.59 -3.00
C PHE A 90 39.56 25.13 -2.00
N GLU A 91 39.18 24.86 -0.75
CA GLU A 91 40.08 24.37 0.29
C GLU A 91 40.63 22.97 -0.03
N GLN A 92 39.81 22.12 -0.65
CA GLN A 92 40.19 20.75 -1.01
C GLN A 92 40.70 20.62 -2.46
N SER A 93 40.64 21.69 -3.25
CA SER A 93 41.11 21.67 -4.63
C SER A 93 42.64 21.64 -4.70
N PHE A 94 43.16 20.73 -5.53
CA PHE A 94 44.57 20.71 -5.87
C PHE A 94 44.91 21.87 -6.82
N GLU A 95 46.17 22.29 -6.82
CA GLU A 95 46.64 23.46 -7.57
C GLU A 95 46.35 23.37 -9.08
N TYR A 96 46.49 22.18 -9.68
CA TYR A 96 46.14 21.97 -11.09
C TYR A 96 44.63 22.11 -11.37
N GLN A 97 43.76 21.79 -10.40
CA GLN A 97 42.31 21.98 -10.51
C GLN A 97 41.94 23.46 -10.42
N LEU A 98 42.64 24.21 -9.56
CA LEU A 98 42.50 25.67 -9.46
C LEU A 98 42.95 26.39 -10.74
N HIS A 99 43.97 25.87 -11.42
CA HIS A 99 44.39 26.40 -12.72
C HIS A 99 43.30 26.29 -13.77
N TRP A 100 42.54 25.18 -13.81
CA TRP A 100 41.41 25.02 -14.72
C TRP A 100 40.21 25.90 -14.35
N TYR A 101 39.95 26.08 -13.05
CA TYR A 101 38.86 26.94 -12.58
C TYR A 101 39.06 28.42 -12.96
N ARG A 102 40.32 28.88 -13.03
CA ARG A 102 40.68 30.28 -13.31
C ARG A 102 40.92 30.58 -14.80
N ALA A 103 40.98 29.55 -15.64
CA ALA A 103 41.21 29.67 -17.08
C ALA A 103 39.92 30.02 -17.82
#